data_AF-A0A520PT08-F1
#
_entry.id   AF-A0A520PT08-F1
#
_cell.length_a   1.000
_cell.length_b   1.000
_cell.length_c   1.000
_cell.angle_alpha   90.00
_cell.angle_beta   90.00
_cell.angle_gamma   90.00
#
_symmetry.space_group_name_H-M   'P 1'
#
loop_
_entity.id
_entity.type
_entity.pdbx_description
1 polymer ?
#
loop_
_entity_poly.entity_id
_entity_poly.type
_entity_poly.pdbx_seq_one_letter_code
_entity_poly.pdbx_strand_id
1 'polypeptide(L)'
;MKEGVSDTKRPWRRRLLRGLGALGALLLLVGGVLLVDAWNAMGTSASGARLDRMRASPRWAGEGFVNPMPMVEPELAEATARWLEGGENRTPVSPPPIVRRTRADFAEPPPSGLRITWLGHSTMLVELDGRTILTDPVWGERSSPSSWLGPARFHAPPLPLEELPELTAVVISHDHYDHLDTPTIEALEARAPRYFVPLGVGAHLEYWGVPPDRITELDWWDEVEVDGVRLVSTPARHFSGRTGIDKDATLWTSWAMIGPEHRVYFSGDTGYFHGFAEIGERLGPFDATLIEVGAYNQLWRDVHLGPEQAVRAHVALRGGLMLPVHWGTFDLALHAWTEPPERLRLAAAREGVRVAIPRPGESVDPASPPEVARWWPALPFQTVDEAPVIASHLGAAASLR
;
A
#
# COMPACT_ATOMS: atom_id res chain seq x y z
N MET A 1 -14.31 -8.74 -79.86
CA MET A 1 -12.91 -8.76 -79.38
C MET A 1 -12.79 -7.68 -78.32
N LYS A 2 -12.09 -8.02 -77.22
CA LYS A 2 -11.81 -7.31 -75.95
C LYS A 2 -12.03 -5.79 -75.89
N GLU A 3 -12.55 -5.34 -74.73
CA GLU A 3 -11.95 -4.35 -73.82
C GLU A 3 -12.76 -4.42 -72.51
N GLY A 4 -12.26 -4.91 -71.37
CA GLY A 4 -10.95 -4.64 -70.78
C GLY A 4 -11.01 -3.52 -69.73
N VAL A 5 -12.14 -3.31 -69.03
CA VAL A 5 -12.22 -2.32 -67.93
C VAL A 5 -11.34 -2.79 -66.79
N SER A 6 -10.12 -2.25 -66.72
CA SER A 6 -9.19 -2.53 -65.64
C SER A 6 -9.72 -1.99 -64.33
N ASP A 7 -9.98 -2.89 -63.39
CA ASP A 7 -10.25 -2.63 -61.98
C ASP A 7 -9.03 -1.96 -61.33
N THR A 8 -8.87 -0.65 -61.55
CA THR A 8 -7.88 0.18 -60.85
C THR A 8 -8.37 0.43 -59.43
N LYS A 9 -8.35 -0.63 -58.62
CA LYS A 9 -8.60 -0.57 -57.18
C LYS A 9 -7.70 0.50 -56.57
N ARG A 10 -8.32 1.60 -56.14
CA ARG A 10 -7.73 2.78 -55.50
C ARG A 10 -6.54 2.39 -54.59
N PRO A 11 -5.27 2.60 -55.02
CA PRO A 11 -4.10 2.07 -54.33
C PRO A 11 -3.95 2.61 -52.90
N TRP A 12 -4.51 3.78 -52.61
CA TRP A 12 -4.56 4.35 -51.27
C TRP A 12 -5.38 3.53 -50.27
N ARG A 13 -6.47 2.87 -50.69
CA ARG A 13 -7.28 2.02 -49.78
C ARG A 13 -6.52 0.77 -49.36
N ARG A 14 -5.78 0.15 -50.29
CA ARG A 14 -4.91 -0.99 -49.99
C ARG A 14 -3.73 -0.58 -49.10
N ARG A 15 -3.16 0.61 -49.31
CA ARG A 15 -2.12 1.17 -48.44
C ARG A 15 -2.65 1.48 -47.04
N LEU A 16 -3.85 2.06 -46.93
CA LEU A 16 -4.52 2.34 -45.65
C LEU A 16 -4.85 1.05 -44.89
N LEU A 17 -5.44 0.04 -45.55
CA LEU A 17 -5.75 -1.26 -44.92
C LEU A 17 -4.47 -2.00 -44.50
N ARG A 18 -3.39 -1.93 -45.28
CA ARG A 18 -2.08 -2.46 -44.88
C ARG A 18 -1.49 -1.69 -43.71
N GLY A 19 -1.65 -0.36 -43.68
CA GLY A 19 -1.22 0.48 -42.56
C GLY A 19 -1.97 0.16 -41.26
N LEU A 20 -3.30 0.02 -41.33
CA LEU A 20 -4.14 -0.40 -40.21
C LEU A 20 -3.80 -1.84 -39.76
N GLY A 21 -3.56 -2.75 -40.71
CA GLY A 21 -3.13 -4.11 -40.40
C GLY A 21 -1.75 -4.17 -39.74
N ALA A 22 -0.79 -3.36 -40.21
CA ALA A 22 0.53 -3.25 -39.61
C ALA A 22 0.48 -2.62 -38.20
N LEU A 23 -0.34 -1.57 -38.01
CA LEU A 23 -0.58 -0.97 -36.71
C LEU A 23 -1.24 -1.97 -35.74
N GLY A 24 -2.26 -2.71 -36.20
CA GLY A 24 -2.90 -3.77 -35.41
C GLY A 24 -1.92 -4.88 -35.02
N ALA A 25 -1.07 -5.33 -35.94
CA ALA A 25 -0.04 -6.33 -35.65
C ALA A 25 1.01 -5.80 -34.65
N LEU A 26 1.40 -4.53 -34.76
CA LEU A 26 2.31 -3.88 -33.81
C LEU A 26 1.67 -3.78 -32.42
N LEU A 27 0.41 -3.35 -32.32
CA LEU A 27 -0.31 -3.26 -31.04
C LEU A 27 -0.46 -4.64 -30.37
N LEU A 28 -0.75 -5.69 -31.15
CA LEU A 28 -0.78 -7.06 -30.64
C LEU A 28 0.58 -7.53 -30.15
N LEU A 29 1.66 -7.21 -30.89
CA LEU A 29 3.02 -7.55 -30.47
C LEU A 29 3.40 -6.83 -29.17
N VAL A 30 3.16 -5.51 -29.09
CA VAL A 30 3.41 -4.71 -27.89
C VAL A 30 2.59 -5.23 -26.72
N GLY A 31 1.30 -5.49 -26.93
CA GLY A 31 0.42 -6.08 -25.91
C GLY A 31 0.92 -7.44 -25.43
N GLY A 32 1.40 -8.30 -26.33
CA GLY A 32 1.97 -9.59 -25.98
C GLY A 32 3.26 -9.49 -25.16
N VAL A 33 4.16 -8.56 -25.50
CA VAL A 33 5.37 -8.30 -24.72
C VAL A 33 5.03 -7.78 -23.32
N LEU A 34 4.11 -6.83 -23.20
CA LEU A 34 3.65 -6.32 -21.91
C LEU A 34 2.98 -7.40 -21.06
N LEU A 35 2.21 -8.30 -21.68
CA LEU A 35 1.60 -9.45 -20.99
C LEU A 35 2.66 -10.40 -20.44
N VAL A 36 3.70 -10.71 -21.22
CA VAL A 36 4.82 -11.56 -20.77
C VAL A 36 5.59 -10.88 -19.64
N ASP A 37 5.87 -9.59 -19.75
CA ASP A 37 6.50 -8.78 -18.71
C ASP A 37 5.67 -8.77 -17.41
N ALA A 38 4.35 -8.59 -17.53
CA ALA A 38 3.41 -8.55 -16.42
C ALA A 38 3.09 -9.92 -15.80
N TRP A 39 3.31 -11.02 -16.53
CA TRP A 39 2.75 -12.33 -16.20
C TRP A 39 3.16 -12.82 -14.82
N ASN A 40 4.45 -12.77 -14.53
CA ASN A 40 4.97 -13.23 -13.25
C ASN A 40 4.40 -12.39 -12.11
N ALA A 41 4.32 -11.07 -12.28
CA ALA A 41 3.88 -10.15 -11.24
C ALA A 41 2.39 -10.29 -10.91
N MET A 42 1.55 -10.78 -11.82
CA MET A 42 0.14 -11.09 -11.53
C MET A 42 -0.03 -12.20 -10.50
N GLY A 43 0.97 -13.08 -10.34
CA GLY A 43 0.96 -14.19 -9.40
C GLY A 43 -0.07 -15.27 -9.74
N THR A 44 -0.63 -15.95 -8.73
CA THR A 44 -1.61 -17.02 -8.97
C THR A 44 -2.73 -17.04 -7.94
N SER A 45 -3.88 -17.61 -8.32
CA SER A 45 -5.02 -17.77 -7.44
C SER A 45 -4.85 -18.95 -6.48
N ALA A 46 -5.43 -18.83 -5.29
CA ALA A 46 -5.49 -19.93 -4.34
C ALA A 46 -6.24 -21.15 -4.88
N SER A 47 -5.79 -22.34 -4.47
CA SER A 47 -6.43 -23.61 -4.81
C SER A 47 -6.29 -24.62 -3.66
N GLY A 48 -7.01 -25.75 -3.74
CA GLY A 48 -6.93 -26.82 -2.75
C GLY A 48 -7.22 -26.34 -1.32
N ALA A 49 -6.41 -26.81 -0.37
CA ALA A 49 -6.60 -26.55 1.06
C ALA A 49 -6.60 -25.05 1.42
N ARG A 50 -5.85 -24.21 0.69
CA ARG A 50 -5.85 -22.76 0.89
C ARG A 50 -7.21 -22.16 0.54
N LEU A 51 -7.77 -22.53 -0.61
CA LEU A 51 -9.08 -22.07 -1.05
C LEU A 51 -10.19 -22.58 -0.11
N ASP A 52 -10.07 -23.80 0.41
CA ASP A 52 -11.02 -24.34 1.38
C ASP A 52 -11.00 -23.53 2.70
N ARG A 53 -9.81 -23.13 3.18
CA ARG A 53 -9.67 -22.23 4.33
C ARG A 53 -10.30 -20.86 4.06
N MET A 54 -10.05 -20.27 2.88
CA MET A 54 -10.67 -19.00 2.49
C MET A 54 -12.19 -19.08 2.49
N ARG A 55 -12.77 -20.13 1.90
CA ARG A 55 -14.22 -20.35 1.86
C ARG A 55 -14.85 -20.61 3.22
N ALA A 56 -14.07 -21.10 4.19
CA ALA A 56 -14.50 -21.30 5.56
C ALA A 56 -14.49 -20.00 6.39
N SER A 57 -13.83 -18.93 5.90
CA SER A 57 -13.82 -17.63 6.57
C SER A 57 -15.24 -17.07 6.69
N PRO A 58 -15.62 -16.49 7.84
CA PRO A 58 -16.89 -15.76 7.97
C PRO A 58 -16.91 -14.46 7.15
N ARG A 59 -15.79 -14.05 6.55
CA ARG A 59 -15.66 -12.90 5.66
C ARG A 59 -15.80 -13.26 4.18
N TRP A 60 -15.92 -14.55 3.84
CA TRP A 60 -16.10 -15.00 2.46
C TRP A 60 -17.57 -14.99 2.05
N ALA A 61 -17.91 -14.28 0.97
CA ALA A 61 -19.28 -14.14 0.46
C ALA A 61 -19.44 -14.76 -0.94
N GLY A 62 -19.09 -16.04 -1.08
CA GLY A 62 -19.31 -16.82 -2.30
C GLY A 62 -18.21 -16.64 -3.35
N GLU A 63 -18.04 -15.42 -3.84
CA GLU A 63 -17.11 -15.09 -4.94
C GLU A 63 -15.82 -14.37 -4.47
N GLY A 64 -15.81 -13.83 -3.25
CA GLY A 64 -14.67 -13.11 -2.67
C GLY A 64 -14.89 -12.72 -1.22
N PHE A 65 -13.93 -12.00 -0.65
CA PHE A 65 -14.03 -11.43 0.70
C PHE A 65 -14.88 -10.15 0.74
N VAL A 66 -15.45 -9.83 1.90
CA VAL A 66 -16.28 -8.63 2.10
C VAL A 66 -15.81 -7.75 3.24
N ASN A 67 -16.05 -6.45 3.07
CA ASN A 67 -15.69 -5.41 4.01
C ASN A 67 -16.47 -5.47 5.33
N PRO A 68 -15.90 -4.94 6.45
CA PRO A 68 -16.59 -4.90 7.74
C PRO A 68 -17.75 -3.89 7.75
N MET A 69 -17.77 -2.98 6.78
CA MET A 69 -18.82 -1.99 6.56
C MET A 69 -19.06 -1.85 5.05
N PRO A 70 -20.32 -1.72 4.57
CA PRO A 70 -20.61 -1.52 3.16
C PRO A 70 -19.82 -0.35 2.58
N MET A 71 -19.29 -0.49 1.37
CA MET A 71 -18.57 0.58 0.66
C MET A 71 -19.45 1.20 -0.42
N VAL A 72 -19.28 2.49 -0.65
CA VAL A 72 -19.74 3.13 -1.89
C VAL A 72 -18.70 2.86 -2.96
N GLU A 73 -19.17 2.32 -4.09
CA GLU A 73 -18.31 2.01 -5.23
C GLU A 73 -17.56 3.26 -5.72
N PRO A 74 -16.26 3.14 -6.07
CA PRO A 74 -15.50 4.23 -6.65
C PRO A 74 -16.13 4.79 -7.94
N GLU A 75 -16.07 6.10 -8.10
CA GLU A 75 -16.53 6.80 -9.32
C GLU A 75 -15.49 6.72 -10.44
N LEU A 76 -15.21 5.50 -10.94
CA LEU A 76 -14.09 5.19 -11.83
C LEU A 76 -14.04 6.02 -13.12
N ALA A 77 -15.19 6.33 -13.71
CA ALA A 77 -15.25 7.11 -14.94
C ALA A 77 -14.77 8.56 -14.72
N GLU A 78 -15.23 9.19 -13.64
CA GLU A 78 -14.80 10.54 -13.28
C GLU A 78 -13.35 10.54 -12.80
N ALA A 79 -12.95 9.55 -12.00
CA ALA A 79 -11.56 9.39 -11.57
C ALA A 79 -10.61 9.30 -12.77
N THR A 80 -10.96 8.48 -13.77
CA THR A 80 -10.18 8.34 -15.00
C THR A 80 -10.10 9.65 -15.79
N ALA A 81 -11.22 10.36 -15.92
CA ALA A 81 -11.25 11.66 -16.60
C ALA A 81 -10.30 12.67 -15.93
N ARG A 82 -10.37 12.80 -14.59
CA ARG A 82 -9.48 13.68 -13.82
C ARG A 82 -8.02 13.26 -13.92
N TRP A 83 -7.72 11.96 -13.93
CA TRP A 83 -6.36 11.47 -14.14
C TRP A 83 -5.79 11.87 -15.51
N LEU A 84 -6.63 11.85 -16.56
CA LEU A 84 -6.25 12.25 -17.92
C LEU A 84 -6.11 13.77 -18.07
N GLU A 85 -6.91 14.55 -17.35
CA GLU A 85 -6.75 16.01 -17.24
C GLU A 85 -5.41 16.37 -16.56
N GLY A 86 -4.88 15.45 -15.76
CA GLY A 86 -3.63 15.60 -15.04
C GLY A 86 -3.84 16.26 -13.67
N GLY A 87 -2.75 16.70 -13.07
CA GLY A 87 -2.80 17.44 -11.82
C GLY A 87 -1.48 18.14 -11.56
N GLU A 88 -1.53 19.27 -10.87
CA GLU A 88 -0.32 20.01 -10.52
C GLU A 88 0.41 19.32 -9.37
N ASN A 89 1.73 19.26 -9.44
CA ASN A 89 2.59 18.81 -8.33
C ASN A 89 2.31 17.40 -7.80
N ARG A 90 1.78 16.49 -8.63
CA ARG A 90 1.56 15.07 -8.28
C ARG A 90 2.87 14.28 -8.17
N THR A 91 3.90 14.72 -8.88
CA THR A 91 5.26 14.20 -8.80
C THR A 91 6.22 15.32 -8.40
N PRO A 92 7.32 15.01 -7.71
CA PRO A 92 8.32 16.00 -7.35
C PRO A 92 9.19 16.38 -8.56
N VAL A 93 9.60 17.65 -8.62
CA VAL A 93 10.49 18.17 -9.68
C VAL A 93 11.90 17.56 -9.58
N SER A 94 12.32 17.19 -8.37
CA SER A 94 13.57 16.47 -8.10
C SER A 94 13.33 15.44 -6.99
N PRO A 95 14.05 14.31 -6.97
CA PRO A 95 13.90 13.30 -5.92
C PRO A 95 13.89 13.91 -4.51
N PRO A 96 12.92 13.56 -3.66
CA PRO A 96 12.89 14.01 -2.27
C PRO A 96 14.18 13.65 -1.51
N PRO A 97 14.56 14.43 -0.48
CA PRO A 97 15.74 14.13 0.31
C PRO A 97 15.55 12.84 1.10
N ILE A 98 16.52 11.93 1.01
CA ILE A 98 16.55 10.66 1.76
C ILE A 98 17.70 10.63 2.76
N VAL A 99 17.53 9.88 3.84
CA VAL A 99 18.60 9.48 4.76
C VAL A 99 19.05 8.07 4.36
N ARG A 100 20.23 7.95 3.75
CA ARG A 100 20.77 6.63 3.39
C ARG A 100 21.10 5.82 4.64
N ARG A 101 20.77 4.53 4.59
CA ARG A 101 21.01 3.56 5.66
C ARG A 101 21.79 2.35 5.16
N THR A 102 22.44 1.71 6.12
CA THR A 102 23.18 0.46 5.98
C THR A 102 22.81 -0.46 7.14
N ARG A 103 23.22 -1.73 7.10
CA ARG A 103 23.01 -2.66 8.21
C ARG A 103 23.60 -2.15 9.52
N ALA A 104 24.71 -1.42 9.45
CA ALA A 104 25.42 -0.90 10.62
C ALA A 104 24.58 0.10 11.44
N ASP A 105 23.66 0.83 10.80
CA ASP A 105 22.72 1.73 11.50
C ASP A 105 21.79 0.97 12.47
N PHE A 106 21.63 -0.34 12.29
CA PHE A 106 20.77 -1.23 13.07
C PHE A 106 21.55 -2.22 13.95
N ALA A 107 22.87 -2.05 14.08
CA ALA A 107 23.70 -2.96 14.88
C ALA A 107 23.46 -2.81 16.39
N GLU A 108 23.15 -1.59 16.84
CA GLU A 108 22.78 -1.29 18.22
C GLU A 108 21.25 -1.21 18.34
N PRO A 109 20.64 -1.96 19.27
CA PRO A 109 19.22 -1.82 19.58
C PRO A 109 18.89 -0.42 20.10
N PRO A 110 17.67 0.09 19.86
CA PRO A 110 17.24 1.36 20.43
C PRO A 110 17.21 1.29 21.96
N PRO A 111 17.70 2.31 22.69
CA PRO A 111 17.68 2.32 24.16
C PRO A 111 16.29 2.17 24.78
N SER A 112 15.25 2.67 24.10
CA SER A 112 13.86 2.52 24.53
C SER A 112 13.31 1.12 24.31
N GLY A 113 13.92 0.30 23.45
CA GLY A 113 13.33 -0.95 22.95
C GLY A 113 12.46 -0.79 21.70
N LEU A 114 12.20 0.45 21.24
CA LEU A 114 11.39 0.72 20.05
C LEU A 114 12.04 1.74 19.09
N ARG A 115 12.25 1.33 17.83
CA ARG A 115 12.67 2.23 16.74
C ARG A 115 11.90 1.89 15.47
N ILE A 116 11.43 2.93 14.80
CA ILE A 116 10.67 2.81 13.55
C ILE A 116 11.39 3.60 12.47
N THR A 117 11.77 2.93 11.39
CA THR A 117 12.44 3.56 10.25
C THR A 117 11.56 3.47 9.02
N TRP A 118 11.21 4.63 8.44
CA TRP A 118 10.39 4.67 7.23
C TRP A 118 11.25 4.46 6.00
N LEU A 119 11.00 3.42 5.20
CA LEU A 119 11.79 3.11 4.00
C LEU A 119 11.13 3.58 2.69
N GLY A 120 9.98 4.23 2.80
CA GLY A 120 9.17 4.75 1.69
C GLY A 120 7.83 4.04 1.60
N HIS A 121 6.83 4.77 1.09
CA HIS A 121 5.46 4.30 0.93
C HIS A 121 4.91 3.68 2.23
N SER A 122 4.51 2.41 2.20
CA SER A 122 4.05 1.63 3.36
C SER A 122 5.10 0.68 3.93
N THR A 123 6.35 0.78 3.47
CA THR A 123 7.48 0.01 3.99
C THR A 123 8.07 0.65 5.24
N MET A 124 7.88 0.00 6.38
CA MET A 124 8.43 0.40 7.67
C MET A 124 9.28 -0.74 8.24
N LEU A 125 10.47 -0.40 8.72
CA LEU A 125 11.31 -1.30 9.51
C LEU A 125 11.08 -0.99 10.99
N VAL A 126 10.44 -1.91 11.70
CA VAL A 126 10.02 -1.77 13.08
C VAL A 126 10.88 -2.67 13.95
N GLU A 127 11.76 -2.06 14.75
CA GLU A 127 12.46 -2.74 15.83
C GLU A 127 11.63 -2.62 17.11
N LEU A 128 11.10 -3.76 17.56
CA LEU A 128 10.15 -3.90 18.65
C LEU A 128 10.69 -4.93 19.65
N ASP A 129 11.12 -4.49 20.83
CA ASP A 129 11.56 -5.37 21.92
C ASP A 129 12.66 -6.36 21.49
N GLY A 130 13.60 -5.88 20.67
CA GLY A 130 14.71 -6.67 20.14
C GLY A 130 14.35 -7.56 18.94
N ARG A 131 13.14 -7.43 18.39
CA ARG A 131 12.72 -8.09 17.14
C ARG A 131 12.56 -7.09 16.02
N THR A 132 12.78 -7.52 14.78
CA THR A 132 12.70 -6.65 13.61
C THR A 132 11.61 -7.14 12.67
N ILE A 133 10.63 -6.28 12.40
CA ILE A 133 9.48 -6.56 11.56
C ILE A 133 9.50 -5.61 10.38
N LEU A 134 9.29 -6.13 9.18
CA LEU A 134 9.20 -5.34 7.95
C LEU A 134 7.75 -5.35 7.45
N THR A 135 7.16 -4.19 7.24
CA THR A 135 5.81 -4.05 6.69
C THR A 135 5.87 -3.84 5.18
N ASP A 136 4.94 -4.43 4.42
CA ASP A 136 4.64 -4.16 3.00
C ASP A 136 5.88 -3.74 2.18
N PRO A 137 6.86 -4.65 2.01
CA PRO A 137 8.16 -4.29 1.48
C PRO A 137 8.10 -4.02 -0.04
N VAL A 138 8.49 -2.80 -0.45
CA VAL A 138 8.56 -2.40 -1.86
C VAL A 138 9.88 -1.69 -2.20
N TRP A 139 10.77 -2.43 -2.86
CA TRP A 139 12.01 -1.95 -3.45
C TRP A 139 11.91 -1.70 -4.95
N GLY A 140 10.91 -2.28 -5.63
CA GLY A 140 10.65 -2.10 -7.05
C GLY A 140 10.63 -0.64 -7.49
N GLU A 141 11.08 -0.40 -8.72
CA GLU A 141 11.10 0.95 -9.31
C GLU A 141 9.67 1.45 -9.61
N ARG A 142 8.74 0.53 -9.83
CA ARG A 142 7.34 0.83 -10.16
C ARG A 142 6.38 -0.01 -9.33
N SER A 143 5.29 0.61 -8.87
CA SER A 143 4.12 -0.13 -8.40
C SER A 143 3.27 -0.51 -9.60
N SER A 144 3.55 -1.68 -10.18
CA SER A 144 2.88 -2.16 -11.40
C SER A 144 3.22 -3.62 -11.64
N PRO A 145 2.34 -4.37 -12.33
CA PRO A 145 2.75 -5.67 -12.87
C PRO A 145 3.85 -5.52 -13.93
N SER A 146 3.89 -4.40 -14.64
CA SER A 146 4.85 -4.16 -15.72
C SER A 146 6.07 -3.40 -15.23
N SER A 147 7.25 -3.80 -15.70
CA SER A 147 8.50 -3.07 -15.44
C SER A 147 8.58 -1.75 -16.22
N TRP A 148 7.72 -1.54 -17.23
CA TRP A 148 7.77 -0.39 -18.15
C TRP A 148 6.67 0.63 -17.90
N LEU A 149 5.51 0.19 -17.39
CA LEU A 149 4.31 1.01 -17.21
C LEU A 149 3.93 1.09 -15.74
N GLY A 150 3.20 2.14 -15.37
CA GLY A 150 2.68 2.36 -14.02
C GLY A 150 3.52 3.31 -13.16
N PRO A 151 3.03 3.70 -11.98
CA PRO A 151 3.65 4.67 -11.08
C PRO A 151 5.10 4.33 -10.75
N ALA A 152 6.04 5.22 -11.09
CA ALA A 152 7.44 5.10 -10.71
C ALA A 152 7.69 5.77 -9.36
N ARG A 153 8.65 5.24 -8.60
CA ARG A 153 9.05 5.79 -7.30
C ARG A 153 9.75 7.15 -7.45
N PHE A 154 9.56 8.03 -6.47
CA PHE A 154 10.13 9.38 -6.48
C PHE A 154 11.59 9.45 -6.04
N HIS A 155 12.02 8.50 -5.22
CA HIS A 155 13.35 8.42 -4.63
C HIS A 155 13.77 6.94 -4.54
N ALA A 156 15.05 6.64 -4.66
CA ALA A 156 15.56 5.28 -4.42
C ALA A 156 15.24 4.78 -2.99
N PRO A 157 15.18 3.45 -2.75
CA PRO A 157 15.03 2.94 -1.39
C PRO A 157 16.21 3.42 -0.53
N PRO A 158 15.96 3.92 0.69
CA PRO A 158 17.01 4.49 1.53
C PRO A 158 17.94 3.43 2.12
N LEU A 159 17.51 2.17 2.19
CA LEU A 159 18.26 1.02 2.66
C LEU A 159 18.29 -0.04 1.55
N PRO A 160 19.46 -0.44 1.03
CA PRO A 160 19.57 -1.58 0.12
C PRO A 160 19.03 -2.87 0.76
N LEU A 161 18.42 -3.75 -0.03
CA LEU A 161 17.74 -4.95 0.48
C LEU A 161 18.75 -5.95 1.09
N GLU A 162 19.95 -6.03 0.52
CA GLU A 162 21.09 -6.79 1.05
C GLU A 162 21.60 -6.24 2.40
N GLU A 163 21.40 -4.95 2.66
CA GLU A 163 21.78 -4.25 3.88
C GLU A 163 20.71 -4.32 4.98
N LEU A 164 19.56 -4.97 4.73
CA LEU A 164 18.58 -5.20 5.79
C LEU A 164 19.23 -5.90 7.00
N PRO A 165 18.81 -5.58 8.24
CA PRO A 165 19.13 -6.41 9.41
C PRO A 165 18.41 -7.76 9.33
N GLU A 166 18.69 -8.64 10.28
CA GLU A 166 17.94 -9.90 10.42
C GLU A 166 16.46 -9.60 10.69
N LEU A 167 15.56 -10.29 9.99
CA LEU A 167 14.12 -10.07 10.08
C LEU A 167 13.48 -11.20 10.87
N THR A 168 12.74 -10.84 11.92
CA THR A 168 11.87 -11.77 12.64
C THR A 168 10.65 -12.13 11.79
N ALA A 169 10.05 -11.13 11.15
CA ALA A 169 8.84 -11.26 10.37
C ALA A 169 8.78 -10.24 9.23
N VAL A 170 8.14 -10.63 8.12
CA VAL A 170 7.60 -9.74 7.10
C VAL A 170 6.09 -9.83 7.20
N VAL A 171 5.42 -8.70 7.41
CA VAL A 171 3.95 -8.62 7.42
C VAL A 171 3.47 -7.96 6.13
N ILE A 172 2.45 -8.54 5.50
CA ILE A 172 1.86 -8.01 4.27
C ILE A 172 0.39 -7.70 4.54
N SER A 173 -0.07 -6.49 4.22
CA SER A 173 -1.45 -6.06 4.46
C SER A 173 -2.43 -6.58 3.42
N HIS A 174 -2.07 -6.56 2.13
CA HIS A 174 -2.91 -7.01 1.02
C HIS A 174 -2.09 -7.20 -0.27
N ASP A 175 -2.74 -7.57 -1.38
CA ASP A 175 -2.09 -8.01 -2.62
C ASP A 175 -1.92 -6.92 -3.70
N HIS A 176 -2.11 -5.63 -3.42
CA HIS A 176 -1.84 -4.59 -4.42
C HIS A 176 -0.34 -4.43 -4.70
N TYR A 177 0.00 -3.93 -5.88
CA TYR A 177 1.39 -3.87 -6.38
C TYR A 177 2.32 -2.96 -5.57
N ASP A 178 1.78 -1.96 -4.87
CA ASP A 178 2.51 -1.06 -3.97
C ASP A 178 2.61 -1.57 -2.54
N HIS A 179 2.06 -2.76 -2.24
CA HIS A 179 2.17 -3.42 -0.93
C HIS A 179 2.77 -4.83 -1.02
N LEU A 180 2.62 -5.47 -2.18
CA LEU A 180 3.14 -6.79 -2.52
C LEU A 180 3.88 -6.73 -3.86
N ASP A 181 5.17 -6.42 -3.76
CA ASP A 181 6.07 -6.21 -4.90
C ASP A 181 6.87 -7.48 -5.24
N THR A 182 6.57 -8.10 -6.38
CA THR A 182 7.20 -9.35 -6.83
C THR A 182 8.73 -9.31 -6.82
N PRO A 183 9.42 -8.33 -7.44
CA PRO A 183 10.89 -8.31 -7.40
C PRO A 183 11.46 -8.17 -5.99
N THR A 184 10.74 -7.51 -5.07
CA THR A 184 11.15 -7.46 -3.67
C THR A 184 11.03 -8.82 -2.99
N ILE A 185 9.91 -9.51 -3.17
CA ILE A 185 9.72 -10.85 -2.60
C ILE A 185 10.80 -11.81 -3.12
N GLU A 186 11.01 -11.88 -4.43
CA GLU A 186 12.04 -12.74 -5.04
C GLU A 186 13.46 -12.43 -4.52
N ALA A 187 13.79 -11.14 -4.34
CA ALA A 187 15.10 -10.74 -3.81
C ALA A 187 15.25 -11.03 -2.30
N LEU A 188 14.17 -10.89 -1.52
CA LEU A 188 14.16 -11.18 -0.09
C LEU A 188 14.41 -12.66 0.21
N GLU A 189 14.13 -13.58 -0.72
CA GLU A 189 14.32 -15.01 -0.51
C GLU A 189 15.77 -15.40 -0.22
N ALA A 190 16.75 -14.61 -0.68
CA ALA A 190 18.16 -14.78 -0.31
C ALA A 190 18.40 -14.65 1.21
N ARG A 191 17.46 -14.03 1.94
CA ARG A 191 17.48 -13.82 3.39
C ARG A 191 16.54 -14.75 4.16
N ALA A 192 15.75 -15.56 3.46
CA ALA A 192 14.86 -16.56 4.05
C ALA A 192 13.87 -16.06 5.13
N PRO A 193 13.16 -14.93 4.93
CA PRO A 193 12.24 -14.41 5.95
C PRO A 193 11.00 -15.30 6.16
N ARG A 194 10.33 -15.11 7.29
CA ARG A 194 8.98 -15.64 7.56
C ARG A 194 7.94 -14.58 7.20
N TYR A 195 6.94 -14.96 6.42
CA TYR A 195 5.87 -14.08 5.94
C TYR A 195 4.57 -14.35 6.71
N PHE A 196 3.92 -13.26 7.11
CA PHE A 196 2.60 -13.26 7.74
C PHE A 196 1.68 -12.40 6.89
N VAL A 197 0.65 -13.02 6.34
CA VAL A 197 -0.17 -12.43 5.28
C VAL A 197 -1.65 -12.75 5.51
N PRO A 198 -2.59 -11.98 4.95
CA PRO A 198 -4.00 -12.33 4.99
C PRO A 198 -4.31 -13.53 4.09
N LEU A 199 -5.43 -14.21 4.35
CA LEU A 199 -5.88 -15.38 3.59
C LEU A 199 -5.85 -15.17 2.06
N GLY A 200 -5.22 -16.11 1.34
CA GLY A 200 -5.16 -16.12 -0.13
C GLY A 200 -3.86 -15.53 -0.68
N VAL A 201 -3.25 -14.55 0.01
CA VAL A 201 -2.00 -13.90 -0.43
C VAL A 201 -0.84 -14.89 -0.50
N GLY A 202 -0.87 -15.94 0.33
CA GLY A 202 0.16 -16.98 0.32
C GLY A 202 0.28 -17.71 -1.02
N ALA A 203 -0.77 -17.73 -1.85
CA ALA A 203 -0.71 -18.31 -3.19
C ALA A 203 0.28 -17.55 -4.11
N HIS A 204 0.30 -16.22 -4.05
CA HIS A 204 1.25 -15.40 -4.81
C HIS A 204 2.69 -15.64 -4.33
N LEU A 205 2.90 -15.68 -3.01
CA LEU A 205 4.22 -15.93 -2.43
C LEU A 205 4.77 -17.30 -2.83
N GLU A 206 3.96 -18.36 -2.74
CA GLU A 206 4.38 -19.70 -3.18
C GLU A 206 4.70 -19.75 -4.67
N TYR A 207 3.90 -19.05 -5.49
CA TYR A 207 4.13 -18.96 -6.92
C TYR A 207 5.47 -18.28 -7.25
N TRP A 208 5.89 -17.29 -6.47
CA TRP A 208 7.18 -16.63 -6.59
C TRP A 208 8.33 -17.37 -5.88
N GLY A 209 8.08 -18.58 -5.39
CA GLY A 209 9.13 -19.48 -4.87
C GLY A 209 9.32 -19.43 -3.36
N VAL A 210 8.45 -18.76 -2.60
CA VAL A 210 8.48 -18.81 -1.14
C VAL A 210 8.02 -20.19 -0.66
N PRO A 211 8.83 -20.91 0.15
CA PRO A 211 8.44 -22.18 0.74
C PRO A 211 7.18 -22.06 1.62
N PRO A 212 6.19 -22.98 1.49
CA PRO A 212 4.95 -22.93 2.25
C PRO A 212 5.13 -22.88 3.78
N ASP A 213 6.17 -23.50 4.33
CA ASP A 213 6.48 -23.52 5.76
C ASP A 213 6.96 -22.17 6.31
N ARG A 214 7.27 -21.21 5.43
CA ARG A 214 7.59 -19.82 5.80
C ARG A 214 6.40 -18.87 5.64
N ILE A 215 5.23 -19.35 5.25
CA ILE A 215 4.04 -18.53 5.02
C ILE A 215 2.98 -18.88 6.06
N THR A 216 2.59 -17.87 6.84
CA THR A 216 1.44 -17.97 7.75
C THR A 216 0.33 -17.07 7.25
N GLU A 217 -0.77 -17.67 6.80
CA GLU A 217 -1.97 -16.95 6.36
C GLU A 217 -2.99 -16.82 7.49
N LEU A 218 -3.48 -15.62 7.75
CA LEU A 218 -4.34 -15.28 8.88
C LEU A 218 -5.66 -14.63 8.40
N ASP A 219 -6.77 -14.99 9.02
CA ASP A 219 -8.04 -14.23 8.89
C ASP A 219 -8.02 -13.02 9.84
N TRP A 220 -9.06 -12.18 9.82
CA TRP A 220 -9.20 -11.14 10.82
C TRP A 220 -9.42 -11.74 12.21
N TRP A 221 -8.71 -11.15 13.18
CA TRP A 221 -8.59 -11.54 14.57
C TRP A 221 -7.84 -12.84 14.83
N ASP A 222 -7.32 -13.50 13.80
CA ASP A 222 -6.33 -14.53 14.00
C ASP A 222 -5.01 -13.90 14.50
N GLU A 223 -4.33 -14.62 15.37
CA GLU A 223 -3.06 -14.20 15.94
C GLU A 223 -2.04 -15.34 15.93
N VAL A 224 -0.77 -14.96 15.90
CA VAL A 224 0.36 -15.89 15.97
C VAL A 224 1.48 -15.26 16.78
N GLU A 225 2.18 -16.08 17.57
CA GLU A 225 3.38 -15.66 18.28
C GLU A 225 4.62 -16.08 17.49
N VAL A 226 5.52 -15.12 17.26
CA VAL A 226 6.79 -15.32 16.57
C VAL A 226 7.91 -14.67 17.36
N ASP A 227 8.82 -15.49 17.89
CA ASP A 227 9.98 -15.08 18.68
C ASP A 227 9.66 -14.11 19.84
N GLY A 228 8.48 -14.23 20.46
CA GLY A 228 8.02 -13.37 21.56
C GLY A 228 7.27 -12.10 21.12
N VAL A 229 7.02 -11.92 19.82
CA VAL A 229 6.09 -10.90 19.31
C VAL A 229 4.80 -11.58 18.88
N ARG A 230 3.67 -11.09 19.38
CA ARG A 230 2.34 -11.48 18.92
C ARG A 230 1.92 -10.59 17.75
N LEU A 231 1.70 -11.21 16.59
CA LEU A 231 1.16 -10.58 15.40
C LEU A 231 -0.33 -10.90 15.32
N VAL A 232 -1.16 -9.86 15.26
CA VAL A 232 -2.62 -9.99 15.11
C VAL A 232 -3.03 -9.36 13.80
N SER A 233 -3.68 -10.15 12.94
CA SER A 233 -4.33 -9.67 11.73
C SER A 233 -5.63 -8.97 12.15
N THR A 234 -5.79 -7.69 11.88
CA THR A 234 -6.95 -6.89 12.32
C THR A 234 -7.78 -6.40 11.13
N PRO A 235 -9.09 -6.18 11.29
CA PRO A 235 -9.93 -5.72 10.19
C PRO A 235 -9.43 -4.44 9.51
N ALA A 236 -9.71 -4.32 8.22
CA ALA A 236 -9.49 -3.13 7.41
C ALA A 236 -10.65 -2.97 6.42
N ARG A 237 -10.88 -1.73 5.95
CA ARG A 237 -11.91 -1.42 4.95
C ARG A 237 -11.25 -1.10 3.61
N HIS A 238 -10.98 -2.11 2.79
CA HIS A 238 -10.24 -1.97 1.54
C HIS A 238 -10.69 -3.04 0.54
N PHE A 239 -9.88 -3.35 -0.46
CA PHE A 239 -10.11 -4.40 -1.43
C PHE A 239 -8.80 -5.09 -1.81
N SER A 240 -8.89 -6.14 -2.63
CA SER A 240 -7.72 -6.84 -3.19
C SER A 240 -7.87 -7.00 -4.70
N GLY A 241 -6.79 -7.37 -5.39
CA GLY A 241 -6.78 -7.81 -6.78
C GLY A 241 -5.56 -7.35 -7.58
N ARG A 242 -5.08 -8.20 -8.49
CA ARG A 242 -3.88 -7.96 -9.30
C ARG A 242 -4.14 -7.97 -10.81
N THR A 243 -5.22 -8.59 -11.27
CA THR A 243 -5.50 -8.83 -12.71
C THR A 243 -6.74 -8.10 -13.23
N GLY A 244 -7.49 -7.42 -12.35
CA GLY A 244 -8.70 -6.67 -12.68
C GLY A 244 -9.97 -7.53 -12.82
N ILE A 245 -9.84 -8.85 -12.75
CA ILE A 245 -10.96 -9.81 -12.68
C ILE A 245 -10.95 -10.65 -11.40
N ASP A 246 -9.98 -10.40 -10.52
CA ASP A 246 -9.71 -11.07 -9.25
C ASP A 246 -9.97 -10.13 -8.05
N LYS A 247 -10.85 -9.16 -8.24
CA LYS A 247 -11.23 -8.24 -7.16
C LYS A 247 -11.75 -9.03 -5.96
N ASP A 248 -11.22 -8.71 -4.79
CA ASP A 248 -11.56 -9.30 -3.49
C ASP A 248 -11.30 -10.82 -3.41
N ALA A 249 -10.44 -11.36 -4.29
CA ALA A 249 -10.09 -12.78 -4.31
C ALA A 249 -9.15 -13.20 -3.17
N THR A 250 -8.43 -12.25 -2.56
CA THR A 250 -7.63 -12.45 -1.35
C THR A 250 -8.14 -11.50 -0.25
N LEU A 251 -7.86 -11.83 1.01
CA LEU A 251 -8.22 -10.97 2.12
C LEU A 251 -7.21 -9.81 2.22
N TRP A 252 -7.65 -8.69 2.79
CA TRP A 252 -6.81 -7.54 3.17
C TRP A 252 -6.88 -7.35 4.69
N THR A 253 -5.83 -6.83 5.31
CA THR A 253 -5.76 -6.70 6.77
C THR A 253 -4.89 -5.53 7.21
N SER A 254 -5.08 -5.13 8.46
CA SER A 254 -4.12 -4.32 9.23
C SER A 254 -3.38 -5.23 10.21
N TRP A 255 -2.30 -4.73 10.83
CA TRP A 255 -1.48 -5.52 11.74
C TRP A 255 -1.29 -4.83 13.09
N ALA A 256 -1.56 -5.54 14.17
CA ALA A 256 -1.05 -5.19 15.49
C ALA A 256 0.19 -6.05 15.79
N MET A 257 1.31 -5.39 16.09
CA MET A 257 2.58 -5.99 16.49
C MET A 257 2.78 -5.73 17.97
N ILE A 258 2.72 -6.78 18.79
CA ILE A 258 2.68 -6.68 20.25
C ILE A 258 3.85 -7.45 20.84
N GLY A 259 4.86 -6.72 21.32
CA GLY A 259 5.97 -7.27 22.07
C GLY A 259 5.71 -7.28 23.59
N PRO A 260 6.70 -7.73 24.39
CA PRO A 260 6.62 -7.73 25.84
C PRO A 260 6.41 -6.35 26.48
N GLU A 261 7.01 -5.30 25.90
CA GLU A 261 6.98 -3.94 26.46
C GLU A 261 6.25 -2.95 25.54
N HIS A 262 6.38 -3.12 24.21
CA HIS A 262 5.89 -2.16 23.23
C HIS A 262 4.84 -2.75 22.28
N ARG A 263 4.01 -1.87 21.71
CA ARG A 263 2.97 -2.22 20.73
C ARG A 263 2.91 -1.22 19.59
N VAL A 264 2.91 -1.72 18.36
CA VAL A 264 2.79 -0.91 17.14
C VAL A 264 1.62 -1.39 16.30
N TYR A 265 0.80 -0.46 15.83
CA TYR A 265 -0.26 -0.74 14.86
C TYR A 265 0.19 -0.31 13.46
N PHE A 266 -0.06 -1.11 12.44
CA PHE A 266 0.14 -0.79 11.03
C PHE A 266 -1.18 -0.94 10.27
N SER A 267 -1.62 0.12 9.59
CA SER A 267 -2.94 0.14 8.96
C SER A 267 -3.05 -0.69 7.69
N GLY A 268 -1.93 -0.97 7.00
CA GLY A 268 -2.02 -1.21 5.56
C GLY A 268 -2.73 -0.05 4.87
N ASP A 269 -3.54 -0.37 3.87
CA ASP A 269 -4.52 0.56 3.32
C ASP A 269 -5.91 0.26 3.82
N THR A 270 -6.66 1.31 4.12
CA THR A 270 -8.00 1.20 4.65
C THR A 270 -8.73 2.54 4.52
N GLY A 271 -10.02 2.49 4.21
CA GLY A 271 -10.93 3.58 4.47
C GLY A 271 -11.32 3.64 5.94
N TYR A 272 -12.02 4.70 6.34
CA TYR A 272 -12.52 4.78 7.70
C TYR A 272 -13.62 3.75 7.96
N PHE A 273 -13.57 3.10 9.12
CA PHE A 273 -14.61 2.21 9.63
C PHE A 273 -14.66 2.23 11.16
N HIS A 274 -15.78 1.85 11.75
CA HIS A 274 -16.00 1.95 13.20
C HIS A 274 -15.15 0.96 14.03
N GLY A 275 -14.52 -0.02 13.40
CA GLY A 275 -13.75 -1.06 14.08
C GLY A 275 -12.39 -0.60 14.63
N PHE A 276 -11.89 0.59 14.29
CA PHE A 276 -10.67 1.13 14.92
C PHE A 276 -10.80 1.24 16.45
N ALA A 277 -11.98 1.59 16.96
CA ALA A 277 -12.23 1.65 18.40
C ALA A 277 -12.12 0.27 19.06
N GLU A 278 -12.69 -0.77 18.42
CA GLU A 278 -12.60 -2.15 18.89
C GLU A 278 -11.14 -2.64 18.90
N ILE A 279 -10.36 -2.30 17.87
CA ILE A 279 -8.91 -2.62 17.82
C ILE A 279 -8.18 -1.94 18.98
N GLY A 280 -8.42 -0.65 19.21
CA GLY A 280 -7.81 0.11 20.31
C GLY A 280 -8.22 -0.39 21.70
N GLU A 281 -9.46 -0.84 21.86
CA GLU A 281 -9.96 -1.44 23.10
C GLU A 281 -9.32 -2.80 23.40
N ARG A 282 -9.19 -3.66 22.37
CA ARG A 282 -8.68 -5.04 22.54
C ARG A 282 -7.16 -5.12 22.64
N LEU A 283 -6.45 -4.33 21.85
CA LEU A 283 -5.02 -4.51 21.61
C LEU A 283 -4.18 -3.30 22.08
N GLY A 284 -4.80 -2.13 22.19
CA GLY A 284 -4.16 -0.91 22.65
C GLY A 284 -3.95 -0.83 24.18
N PRO A 285 -3.39 0.29 24.68
CA PRO A 285 -2.87 1.41 23.89
C PRO A 285 -1.64 1.00 23.08
N PHE A 286 -1.43 1.66 21.93
CA PHE A 286 -0.25 1.45 21.09
C PHE A 286 0.77 2.56 21.34
N ASP A 287 2.06 2.22 21.44
CA ASP A 287 3.13 3.21 21.52
C ASP A 287 3.22 4.04 20.24
N ALA A 288 3.06 3.38 19.10
CA ALA A 288 3.00 4.03 17.80
C ALA A 288 1.94 3.43 16.87
N THR A 289 1.40 4.27 15.98
CA THR A 289 0.53 3.84 14.89
C THR A 289 1.10 4.32 13.56
N LEU A 290 1.21 3.41 12.60
CA LEU A 290 1.66 3.62 11.23
C LEU A 290 0.40 3.63 10.37
N ILE A 291 -0.07 4.82 9.97
CA ILE A 291 -1.40 4.98 9.34
C ILE A 291 -1.26 5.66 7.99
N GLU A 292 -1.93 5.11 6.97
CA GLU A 292 -1.98 5.69 5.64
C GLU A 292 -2.61 7.09 5.65
N VAL A 293 -2.01 8.01 4.89
CA VAL A 293 -2.49 9.39 4.76
C VAL A 293 -2.57 9.88 3.32
N GLY A 294 -2.03 9.15 2.36
CA GLY A 294 -2.02 9.50 0.93
C GLY A 294 -2.99 8.66 0.11
N ALA A 295 -2.86 8.75 -1.21
CA ALA A 295 -3.70 8.06 -2.19
C ALA A 295 -5.22 8.30 -2.08
N TYR A 296 -5.66 9.31 -1.33
CA TYR A 296 -7.08 9.55 -1.08
C TYR A 296 -7.73 10.44 -2.14
N ASN A 297 -9.04 10.30 -2.31
CA ASN A 297 -9.90 11.26 -2.98
C ASN A 297 -11.36 11.01 -2.61
N GLN A 298 -12.21 12.04 -2.74
CA GLN A 298 -13.65 11.91 -2.48
C GLN A 298 -14.33 10.89 -3.43
N LEU A 299 -13.80 10.71 -4.64
CA LEU A 299 -14.32 9.75 -5.63
C LEU A 299 -14.16 8.27 -5.22
N TRP A 300 -13.31 7.97 -4.21
CA TRP A 300 -13.11 6.64 -3.63
C TRP A 300 -12.98 6.71 -2.11
N ARG A 301 -13.75 7.60 -1.48
CA ARG A 301 -13.70 7.98 -0.06
C ARG A 301 -13.78 6.85 0.98
N ASP A 302 -14.16 5.65 0.56
CA ASP A 302 -14.29 4.47 1.42
C ASP A 302 -13.10 3.51 1.32
N VAL A 303 -12.15 3.76 0.42
CA VAL A 303 -10.98 2.93 0.14
C VAL A 303 -9.75 3.39 0.92
N HIS A 304 -9.57 4.71 1.05
CA HIS A 304 -8.44 5.35 1.74
C HIS A 304 -8.93 6.37 2.76
N LEU A 305 -8.22 6.48 3.88
CA LEU A 305 -8.58 7.37 5.00
C LEU A 305 -8.46 8.85 4.60
N GLY A 306 -7.31 9.22 4.06
CA GLY A 306 -6.85 10.59 4.02
C GLY A 306 -6.49 11.16 5.42
N PRO A 307 -5.82 12.33 5.48
CA PRO A 307 -5.09 12.76 6.66
C PRO A 307 -5.96 13.02 7.89
N GLU A 308 -7.13 13.63 7.70
CA GLU A 308 -8.01 13.97 8.84
C GLU A 308 -8.68 12.73 9.44
N GLN A 309 -9.10 11.78 8.61
CA GLN A 309 -9.68 10.53 9.10
C GLN A 309 -8.60 9.62 9.71
N ALA A 310 -7.35 9.69 9.22
CA ALA A 310 -6.22 8.99 9.81
C ALA A 310 -5.93 9.46 11.25
N VAL A 311 -6.03 10.77 11.53
CA VAL A 311 -5.92 11.30 12.90
C VAL A 311 -7.05 10.76 13.79
N ARG A 312 -8.28 10.66 13.28
CA ARG A 312 -9.39 10.05 14.02
C ARG A 312 -9.17 8.56 14.29
N ALA A 313 -8.67 7.82 13.30
CA ALA A 313 -8.33 6.41 13.46
C ALA A 313 -7.25 6.24 14.54
N HIS A 314 -6.21 7.07 14.54
CA HIS A 314 -5.17 7.09 15.58
C HIS A 314 -5.76 7.27 17.00
N VAL A 315 -6.69 8.21 17.18
CA VAL A 315 -7.36 8.44 18.46
C VAL A 315 -8.19 7.22 18.86
N ALA A 316 -8.98 6.65 17.95
CA ALA A 316 -9.78 5.46 18.21
C ALA A 316 -8.92 4.23 18.56
N LEU A 317 -7.73 4.11 17.94
CA LEU A 317 -6.73 3.09 18.25
C LEU A 317 -6.02 3.30 19.59
N ARG A 318 -6.21 4.46 20.25
CA ARG A 318 -5.49 4.85 21.48
C ARG A 318 -3.97 4.84 21.28
N GLY A 319 -3.52 5.42 20.16
CA GLY A 319 -2.10 5.52 19.82
C GLY A 319 -1.35 6.61 20.60
N GLY A 320 -0.05 6.41 20.84
CA GLY A 320 0.82 7.36 21.53
C GLY A 320 1.53 8.35 20.60
N LEU A 321 2.08 7.86 19.48
CA LEU A 321 2.69 8.65 18.41
C LEU A 321 2.20 8.15 17.04
N MET A 322 1.76 9.05 16.17
CA MET A 322 1.34 8.70 14.81
C MET A 322 2.46 8.97 13.80
N LEU A 323 2.78 7.98 12.96
CA LEU A 323 3.65 8.14 11.80
C LEU A 323 2.85 7.90 10.53
N PRO A 324 2.90 8.79 9.53
CA PRO A 324 2.22 8.58 8.27
C PRO A 324 2.94 7.58 7.37
N VAL A 325 2.16 6.72 6.71
CA VAL A 325 2.59 5.89 5.58
C VAL A 325 1.81 6.25 4.31
N HIS A 326 2.11 5.58 3.19
CA HIS A 326 1.33 5.67 1.95
C HIS A 326 1.40 7.04 1.24
N TRP A 327 2.51 7.77 1.39
CA TRP A 327 2.72 9.08 0.77
C TRP A 327 4.18 9.29 0.37
N GLY A 328 4.47 10.31 -0.45
CA GLY A 328 5.84 10.77 -0.70
C GLY A 328 6.74 9.82 -1.51
N THR A 329 6.20 8.71 -2.03
CA THR A 329 6.98 7.71 -2.78
C THR A 329 6.42 7.41 -4.17
N PHE A 330 5.11 7.30 -4.36
CA PHE A 330 4.48 7.05 -5.66
C PHE A 330 3.36 8.06 -5.96
N ASP A 331 3.07 8.28 -7.24
CA ASP A 331 1.91 9.07 -7.70
C ASP A 331 0.71 8.14 -7.89
N LEU A 332 -0.10 8.01 -6.84
CA LEU A 332 -1.26 7.10 -6.77
C LEU A 332 -2.60 7.82 -6.66
N ALA A 333 -2.62 9.16 -6.62
CA ALA A 333 -3.85 9.93 -6.51
C ALA A 333 -3.75 11.30 -7.17
N LEU A 334 -4.87 12.03 -7.15
CA LEU A 334 -5.03 13.31 -7.82
C LEU A 334 -4.49 14.50 -7.02
N HIS A 335 -4.16 14.32 -5.74
CA HIS A 335 -3.62 15.38 -4.89
C HIS A 335 -2.13 15.60 -5.16
N ALA A 336 -1.61 16.79 -4.81
CA ALA A 336 -0.16 17.04 -4.83
C ALA A 336 0.57 16.07 -3.88
N TRP A 337 1.79 15.66 -4.19
CA TRP A 337 2.52 14.68 -3.36
C TRP A 337 2.86 15.21 -1.94
N THR A 338 2.89 16.54 -1.77
CA THR A 338 3.10 17.21 -0.47
C THR A 338 1.82 17.50 0.30
N GLU A 339 0.64 17.28 -0.28
CA GLU A 339 -0.63 17.57 0.38
C GLU A 339 -0.88 16.68 1.62
N PRO A 340 -0.67 15.35 1.57
CA PRO A 340 -0.90 14.48 2.73
C PRO A 340 -0.22 14.92 4.04
N PRO A 341 1.10 15.22 4.09
CA PRO A 341 1.75 15.62 5.33
C PRO A 341 1.33 17.04 5.78
N GLU A 342 0.96 17.94 4.86
CA GLU A 342 0.48 19.28 5.23
C GLU A 342 -0.86 19.20 5.95
N ARG A 343 -1.81 18.47 5.36
CA ARG A 343 -3.13 18.24 5.95
C ARG A 343 -3.03 17.45 7.25
N LEU A 344 -2.16 16.44 7.32
CA LEU A 344 -1.91 15.70 8.55
C LEU A 344 -1.44 16.63 9.68
N ARG A 345 -0.45 17.49 9.40
CA ARG A 345 0.08 18.43 10.40
C ARG A 345 -1.00 19.37 10.93
N LEU A 346 -1.89 19.85 10.06
CA LEU A 346 -3.02 20.69 10.46
C LEU A 346 -4.05 19.91 11.29
N ALA A 347 -4.43 18.71 10.85
CA ALA A 347 -5.39 17.86 11.55
C ALA A 347 -4.89 17.42 12.92
N ALA A 348 -3.64 16.97 13.01
CA ALA A 348 -3.03 16.54 14.26
C ALA A 348 -2.91 17.69 15.27
N ALA A 349 -2.55 18.89 14.81
CA ALA A 349 -2.49 20.07 15.66
C ALA A 349 -3.87 20.46 16.23
N ARG A 350 -4.94 20.30 15.44
CA ARG A 350 -6.32 20.58 15.89
C ARG A 350 -6.78 19.60 16.98
N GLU A 351 -6.43 18.32 16.84
CA GLU A 351 -6.85 17.24 17.75
C GLU A 351 -5.86 17.00 18.91
N GLY A 352 -4.76 17.75 18.99
CA GLY A 352 -3.72 17.54 20.01
C GLY A 352 -2.97 16.21 19.86
N VAL A 353 -2.95 15.63 18.65
CA VAL A 353 -2.26 14.38 18.36
C VAL A 353 -0.78 14.63 18.09
N ARG A 354 0.10 13.82 18.70
CA ARG A 354 1.54 13.83 18.41
C ARG A 354 1.81 13.06 17.14
N VAL A 355 2.49 13.69 16.19
CA VAL A 355 2.93 13.06 14.93
C VAL A 355 4.44 13.15 14.80
N ALA A 356 5.05 12.19 14.12
CA ALA A 356 6.39 12.30 13.56
C ALA A 356 6.32 12.05 12.05
N ILE A 357 6.90 12.95 11.26
CA ILE A 357 6.85 12.90 9.78
C ILE A 357 8.29 12.76 9.26
N PRO A 358 8.90 11.55 9.38
CA PRO A 358 10.30 11.34 9.03
C PRO A 358 10.55 11.54 7.53
N ARG A 359 11.80 11.85 7.15
CA ARG A 359 12.26 11.66 5.77
C ARG A 359 12.36 10.16 5.45
N PRO A 360 12.31 9.76 4.16
CA PRO A 360 12.62 8.38 3.81
C PRO A 360 14.03 8.00 4.31
N GLY A 361 14.10 6.96 5.12
CA GLY A 361 15.28 6.41 5.80
C GLY A 361 15.51 6.96 7.20
N GLU A 362 14.78 7.99 7.64
CA GLU A 362 14.92 8.53 8.98
C GLU A 362 14.24 7.62 10.02
N SER A 363 14.91 7.46 11.15
CA SER A 363 14.47 6.60 12.25
C SER A 363 13.86 7.45 13.34
N VAL A 364 12.77 6.96 13.94
CA VAL A 364 12.03 7.61 15.02
C VAL A 364 11.97 6.65 16.20
N ASP A 365 12.36 7.15 17.37
CA ASP A 365 12.09 6.51 18.66
C ASP A 365 10.83 7.15 19.26
N PRO A 366 9.71 6.41 19.41
CA PRO A 366 8.48 6.97 19.93
C PRO A 366 8.57 7.52 21.36
N ALA A 367 9.56 7.08 22.16
CA ALA A 367 9.82 7.63 23.48
C ALA A 367 10.49 9.02 23.43
N SER A 368 11.10 9.39 22.30
CA SER A 368 11.77 10.68 22.09
C SER A 368 11.61 11.14 20.64
N PRO A 369 10.37 11.45 20.20
CA PRO A 369 10.10 11.79 18.81
C PRO A 369 10.77 13.11 18.45
N PRO A 370 11.28 13.25 17.21
CA PRO A 370 11.82 14.51 16.74
C PRO A 370 10.70 15.56 16.59
N GLU A 371 11.07 16.84 16.59
CA GLU A 371 10.14 17.89 16.15
C GLU A 371 9.72 17.65 14.70
N VAL A 372 8.45 17.97 14.39
CA VAL A 372 7.90 17.84 13.05
C VAL A 372 8.55 18.88 12.13
N ALA A 373 9.59 18.47 11.41
CA ALA A 373 10.27 19.30 10.43
C ALA A 373 9.65 19.13 9.03
N ARG A 374 9.33 20.25 8.38
CA ARG A 374 8.95 20.27 6.96
C ARG A 374 10.21 20.07 6.11
N TRP A 375 10.40 18.86 5.59
CA TRP A 375 11.50 18.53 4.67
C TRP A 375 11.07 18.49 3.20
N TRP A 376 9.77 18.62 2.92
CA TRP A 376 9.18 18.76 1.59
C TRP A 376 8.97 20.25 1.23
N PRO A 377 8.91 20.62 -0.06
CA PRO A 377 8.64 21.99 -0.47
C PRO A 377 7.22 22.42 -0.08
N ALA A 378 7.04 23.71 0.20
CA ALA A 378 5.71 24.28 0.36
C ALA A 378 5.07 24.49 -1.02
N LEU A 379 4.10 23.64 -1.37
CA LEU A 379 3.33 23.71 -2.61
C LEU A 379 1.86 24.03 -2.29
N PRO A 380 1.10 24.61 -3.23
CA PRO A 380 -0.34 24.76 -3.07
C PRO A 380 -1.00 23.40 -2.82
N PHE A 381 -1.95 23.36 -1.90
CA PHE A 381 -2.72 22.16 -1.57
C PHE A 381 -4.12 22.54 -1.12
N GLN A 382 -5.07 21.61 -1.23
CA GLN A 382 -6.46 21.83 -0.79
C GLN A 382 -6.65 21.37 0.65
N THR A 383 -7.20 22.23 1.50
CA THR A 383 -7.54 21.91 2.89
C THR A 383 -8.77 21.02 2.97
N VAL A 384 -9.05 20.44 4.15
CA VAL A 384 -10.30 19.69 4.40
C VAL A 384 -11.56 20.51 4.14
N ASP A 385 -11.50 21.83 4.32
CA ASP A 385 -12.64 22.72 4.10
C ASP A 385 -12.90 22.94 2.60
N GLU A 386 -11.87 22.84 1.77
CA GLU A 386 -11.95 23.02 0.31
C GLU A 386 -12.24 21.71 -0.42
N ALA A 387 -11.59 20.62 0.00
CA ALA A 387 -11.70 19.28 -0.58
C ALA A 387 -11.79 18.21 0.51
N PRO A 388 -12.96 18.08 1.17
CA PRO A 388 -13.17 17.08 2.21
C PRO A 388 -13.19 15.67 1.61
N VAL A 389 -12.55 14.73 2.30
CA VAL A 389 -12.74 13.30 2.09
C VAL A 389 -13.47 12.74 3.30
N ILE A 390 -14.70 12.29 3.09
CA ILE A 390 -15.58 11.81 4.15
C ILE A 390 -16.05 10.43 3.80
N ALA A 391 -15.60 9.42 4.55
CA ALA A 391 -16.08 8.06 4.36
C ALA A 391 -17.61 8.01 4.56
N SER A 392 -18.26 7.19 3.76
CA SER A 392 -19.68 6.92 3.90
C SER A 392 -19.99 6.32 5.27
N HIS A 393 -21.26 6.44 5.70
CA HIS A 393 -21.75 5.88 6.97
C HIS A 393 -21.11 6.46 8.24
N LEU A 394 -20.39 7.58 8.16
CA LEU A 394 -19.90 8.33 9.32
C LEU A 394 -20.91 9.32 9.94
N GLY A 395 -22.05 9.55 9.29
CA GLY A 395 -23.09 10.49 9.75
C GLY A 395 -22.69 11.97 9.63
N ALA A 396 -23.67 12.85 9.42
CA ALA A 396 -23.43 14.30 9.27
C ALA A 396 -22.88 14.98 10.55
N ALA A 397 -22.96 14.31 11.71
CA ALA A 397 -22.47 14.80 12.99
C ALA A 397 -20.96 14.57 13.21
N ALA A 398 -20.28 13.81 12.35
CA ALA A 398 -18.84 13.63 12.40
C ALA A 398 -18.09 14.83 11.80
N SER A 399 -18.34 16.04 12.33
CA SER A 399 -17.71 17.29 11.87
C SER A 399 -16.19 17.17 11.85
N LEU A 400 -15.61 17.07 10.65
CA LEU A 400 -14.16 17.25 10.41
C LEU A 400 -13.79 18.75 10.39
N ARG A 401 -14.79 19.63 10.58
CA ARG A 401 -14.63 21.10 10.68
C ARG A 401 -14.21 21.50 12.07
#